data_AF-A0A8T3BTU5-F1
#
_entry.id   AF-A0A8T3BTU5-F1
#
_cell.length_a   1.000
_cell.length_b   1.000
_cell.length_c   1.000
_cell.angle_alpha   90.00
_cell.angle_beta   90.00
_cell.angle_gamma   90.00
#
_symmetry.space_group_name_H-M   'P 1'
#
loop_
_entity.id
_entity.type
_entity.pdbx_description
1 polymer ?
#
loop_
_entity_poly.entity_id
_entity_poly.type
_entity_poly.pdbx_seq_one_letter_code
_entity_poly.pdbx_strand_id
1 'polypeptide(L)'
;MDWRATTRTSNKDCIGAIDGTHVDAHVSNSEKANYIGRCGSTMQNVMAVCDFNMCFTFIMAGWEGSAHDSRIFKFATRNRRNNFPMPPPGTFYIVVSLVVVKLILSYMYFII
;
A
#
# COMPACT_ATOMS: atom_id res chain seq x y z
N MET A 1 -1.60 1.56 19.18
CA MET A 1 -0.69 0.39 19.22
C MET A 1 0.71 0.89 18.96
N ASP A 2 1.61 0.84 19.95
CA ASP A 2 3.02 1.22 19.77
C ASP A 2 3.84 -0.01 19.39
N TRP A 3 3.95 -0.26 18.08
CA TRP A 3 4.69 -1.40 17.54
C TRP A 3 6.21 -1.29 17.71
N ARG A 4 6.72 -0.13 18.18
CA ARG A 4 8.13 0.04 18.57
C ARG A 4 8.56 -0.91 19.69
N ALA A 5 7.62 -1.38 20.50
CA ALA A 5 7.87 -2.28 21.63
C ALA A 5 7.86 -3.78 21.27
N THR A 6 7.43 -4.15 20.05
CA THR A 6 7.16 -5.57 19.71
C THR A 6 8.33 -6.29 19.03
N THR A 7 9.36 -5.58 18.56
CA THR A 7 10.58 -6.21 18.03
C THR A 7 11.70 -6.21 19.07
N ARG A 8 12.18 -7.40 19.46
CA ARG A 8 13.30 -7.60 20.40
C ARG A 8 14.68 -7.18 19.86
N THR A 9 14.68 -6.31 18.86
CA THR A 9 15.81 -5.63 18.23
C THR A 9 15.36 -4.19 18.02
N SER A 10 16.11 -3.23 18.56
CA SER A 10 15.84 -1.81 18.36
C SER A 10 15.93 -1.50 16.86
N ASN A 11 14.79 -1.35 16.21
CA ASN A 11 14.66 -1.15 14.76
C ASN A 11 14.97 0.30 14.39
N LYS A 12 16.15 0.78 14.80
CA LYS A 12 16.56 2.20 14.72
C LYS A 12 16.66 2.72 13.29
N ASP A 13 16.74 1.81 12.33
CA ASP A 13 16.93 2.07 10.91
C ASP A 13 15.66 1.82 10.08
N CYS A 14 14.59 1.32 10.71
CA CYS A 14 13.29 1.27 10.07
C CYS A 14 12.70 2.68 10.01
N ILE A 15 12.17 3.09 8.86
CA ILE A 15 11.53 4.41 8.68
C ILE A 15 10.01 4.33 8.50
N GLY A 16 9.46 3.13 8.36
CA GLY A 16 8.03 2.93 8.14
C GLY A 16 7.70 1.51 7.69
N ALA A 17 6.43 1.30 7.37
CA ALA A 17 5.93 0.02 6.87
C ALA A 17 5.36 0.18 5.45
N ILE A 18 5.47 -0.88 4.65
CA ILE A 18 4.90 -0.97 3.31
C ILE A 18 4.04 -2.23 3.20
N ASP A 19 2.85 -2.11 2.62
CA ASP A 19 1.94 -3.23 2.40
C ASP A 19 1.03 -3.00 1.18
N GLY A 20 0.57 -4.08 0.56
CA GLY A 20 -0.44 -4.10 -0.48
C GLY A 20 -1.81 -4.49 0.08
N THR A 21 -2.87 -3.81 -0.35
CA THR A 21 -4.24 -4.12 0.05
C THR A 21 -5.20 -4.06 -1.11
N HIS A 22 -6.22 -4.91 -1.06
CA HIS A 22 -7.31 -4.88 -2.02
C HIS A 22 -8.43 -4.01 -1.46
N VAL A 23 -8.87 -3.04 -2.25
CA VAL A 23 -10.03 -2.19 -1.95
C VAL A 23 -11.01 -2.24 -3.12
N ASP A 24 -12.27 -1.90 -2.86
CA ASP A 24 -13.26 -1.81 -3.92
C ASP A 24 -12.87 -0.70 -4.92
N ALA A 25 -13.11 -0.96 -6.19
CA ALA A 25 -12.81 -0.06 -7.29
C ALA A 25 -14.10 0.48 -7.88
N HIS A 26 -14.35 1.77 -7.70
CA HIS A 26 -15.42 2.50 -8.36
C HIS A 26 -14.89 3.09 -9.68
N VAL A 27 -15.01 2.31 -10.76
CA VAL A 27 -14.56 2.69 -12.10
C VAL A 27 -15.71 2.70 -13.09
N SER A 28 -15.52 3.40 -14.21
CA SER A 28 -16.50 3.48 -15.30
C SER A 28 -16.83 2.09 -15.86
N ASN A 29 -18.04 1.91 -16.40
CA ASN A 29 -18.46 0.60 -16.94
C ASN A 29 -17.51 0.06 -18.03
N SER A 30 -16.86 0.93 -18.80
CA SER A 30 -15.86 0.58 -19.82
C SER A 30 -14.56 0.03 -19.22
N GLU A 31 -14.19 0.44 -18.01
CA GLU A 31 -12.94 0.05 -17.35
C GLU A 31 -13.14 -1.09 -16.33
N LYS A 32 -14.39 -1.32 -15.89
CA LYS A 32 -14.74 -2.36 -14.91
C LYS A 32 -14.12 -3.71 -15.20
N ALA A 33 -14.08 -4.15 -16.46
CA ALA A 33 -13.53 -5.44 -16.85
C ALA A 33 -12.09 -5.66 -16.38
N ASN A 34 -11.28 -4.59 -16.34
CA ASN A 34 -9.88 -4.65 -15.90
C ASN A 34 -9.76 -4.81 -14.38
N TYR A 35 -10.78 -4.39 -13.63
CA TYR A 35 -10.76 -4.42 -12.16
C TYR A 35 -11.60 -5.56 -11.58
N ILE A 36 -12.20 -6.44 -12.39
CA ILE A 36 -12.92 -7.61 -11.86
C ILE A 36 -11.90 -8.57 -11.23
N GLY A 37 -11.98 -8.71 -9.91
CA GLY A 37 -11.18 -9.65 -9.15
C GLY A 37 -11.70 -11.08 -9.24
N ARG A 38 -10.99 -12.01 -8.60
CA ARG A 38 -11.31 -13.45 -8.60
C ARG A 38 -12.69 -13.80 -8.00
N CYS A 39 -13.27 -12.88 -7.22
CA CYS A 39 -14.57 -13.03 -6.56
C CYS A 39 -15.73 -12.39 -7.38
N GLY A 40 -15.47 -11.91 -8.60
CA GLY A 40 -16.47 -11.26 -9.44
C GLY A 40 -16.79 -9.81 -9.06
N SER A 41 -16.23 -9.32 -7.95
CA SER A 41 -16.31 -7.92 -7.51
C SER A 41 -15.21 -7.07 -8.15
N THR A 42 -15.51 -5.80 -8.43
CA THR A 42 -14.56 -4.83 -8.98
C THR A 42 -13.63 -4.35 -7.87
N MET A 43 -12.39 -4.82 -7.85
CA MET A 43 -11.38 -4.53 -6.83
C MET A 43 -10.12 -3.95 -7.48
N GLN A 44 -9.44 -3.06 -6.77
CA GLN A 44 -8.10 -2.58 -7.10
C GLN A 44 -7.12 -2.95 -5.99
N ASN A 45 -5.88 -3.22 -6.39
CA ASN A 45 -4.79 -3.35 -5.45
C ASN A 45 -4.15 -1.97 -5.23
N VAL A 46 -3.99 -1.59 -3.97
CA VAL A 46 -3.38 -0.35 -3.53
C VAL A 46 -2.21 -0.68 -2.65
N MET A 47 -1.03 -0.18 -3.02
CA MET A 47 0.16 -0.28 -2.19
C MET A 47 0.35 1.03 -1.42
N ALA A 48 0.54 0.95 -0.12
CA ALA A 48 0.75 2.13 0.72
C ALA A 48 2.00 2.00 1.59
N VAL A 49 2.62 3.14 1.87
CA VAL A 49 3.70 3.29 2.84
C VAL A 49 3.21 4.18 3.97
N CYS A 50 3.45 3.78 5.21
CA CYS A 50 3.14 4.57 6.38
C CYS A 50 4.36 4.80 7.27
N ASP A 51 4.40 5.97 7.91
CA ASP A 51 5.39 6.27 8.94
C ASP A 51 4.99 5.67 10.30
N PHE A 52 5.81 5.91 11.33
CA PHE A 52 5.52 5.45 12.68
C PHE A 52 4.31 6.14 13.35
N ASN A 53 3.83 7.24 12.80
CA ASN A 53 2.62 7.92 13.26
C ASN A 53 1.36 7.36 12.59
N MET A 54 1.51 6.30 11.78
CA MET A 54 0.45 5.69 10.97
C MET A 54 -0.09 6.66 9.90
N CYS A 55 0.69 7.67 9.52
CA CYS A 55 0.39 8.57 8.43
C CYS A 55 0.88 7.97 7.11
N PHE A 56 0.05 8.01 6.06
CA PHE A 56 0.49 7.61 4.73
C PHE A 56 1.49 8.61 4.18
N THR A 57 2.69 8.13 3.86
CA THR A 57 3.74 8.91 3.19
C THR A 57 3.74 8.67 1.69
N PHE A 58 3.14 7.57 1.24
CA PHE A 58 2.99 7.23 -0.17
C PHE A 58 1.81 6.28 -0.40
N ILE A 59 1.08 6.48 -1.49
CA ILE A 59 0.00 5.58 -1.94
C ILE A 59 0.13 5.38 -3.45
N MET A 60 0.13 4.13 -3.89
CA MET A 60 0.02 3.74 -5.29
C MET A 60 -1.29 2.97 -5.49
N ALA A 61 -2.25 3.63 -6.13
CA ALA A 61 -3.57 3.08 -6.46
C ALA A 61 -3.74 2.85 -7.97
N GLY A 62 -4.91 2.34 -8.38
CA GLY A 62 -5.26 2.15 -9.79
C GLY A 62 -4.69 0.89 -10.45
N TRP A 63 -4.29 -0.11 -9.65
CA TRP A 63 -3.87 -1.41 -10.16
C TRP A 63 -5.01 -2.40 -10.13
N GLU A 64 -5.07 -3.32 -11.09
CA GLU A 64 -6.09 -4.37 -11.08
C GLU A 64 -6.03 -5.16 -9.77
N GLY A 65 -7.17 -5.56 -9.21
CA GLY A 65 -7.21 -6.38 -7.99
C GLY A 65 -6.61 -7.79 -8.14
N SER A 66 -6.08 -8.14 -9.32
CA SER A 66 -5.29 -9.36 -9.54
C SER A 66 -3.78 -9.09 -9.63
N ALA A 67 -3.38 -7.82 -9.64
CA ALA A 67 -1.98 -7.44 -9.72
C ALA A 67 -1.24 -7.86 -8.44
N HIS A 68 -0.08 -8.49 -8.61
CA HIS A 68 0.79 -8.83 -7.49
C HIS A 68 1.46 -7.59 -6.90
N ASP A 69 1.58 -7.53 -5.57
CA ASP A 69 2.23 -6.43 -4.85
C ASP A 69 3.65 -6.14 -5.36
N SER A 70 4.40 -7.19 -5.71
CA SER A 70 5.75 -7.05 -6.29
C SER A 70 5.78 -6.27 -7.62
N ARG A 71 4.70 -6.34 -8.41
CA ARG A 71 4.56 -5.60 -9.67
C ARG A 71 4.33 -4.12 -9.39
N ILE A 72 3.43 -3.83 -8.46
CA ILE A 72 3.07 -2.48 -8.02
C ILE A 72 4.30 -1.80 -7.39
N PHE A 73 5.02 -2.52 -6.52
CA PHE A 73 6.25 -2.05 -5.91
C PHE A 73 7.34 -1.73 -6.93
N LYS A 74 7.57 -2.62 -7.91
CA LYS A 74 8.51 -2.36 -9.01
C LYS A 74 8.11 -1.15 -9.84
N PHE A 75 6.82 -0.96 -10.09
CA PHE A 75 6.35 0.21 -10.83
C PHE A 75 6.58 1.51 -10.03
N ALA A 76 6.18 1.52 -8.75
CA ALA A 76 6.35 2.66 -7.86
C ALA A 76 7.83 3.09 -7.76
N THR A 77 8.75 2.14 -7.63
CA THR A 77 10.18 2.42 -7.43
C THR A 77 10.95 2.72 -8.72
N ARG A 78 10.59 2.11 -9.86
CA ARG A 78 11.33 2.30 -11.13
C ARG A 78 11.03 3.62 -11.82
N ASN A 79 9.79 4.10 -11.71
CA ASN A 79 9.40 5.33 -12.37
C ASN A 79 9.51 6.52 -11.40
N ARG A 80 10.52 7.37 -11.61
CA ARG A 80 10.74 8.57 -10.79
C ARG A 80 9.54 9.51 -10.73
N ARG A 81 8.66 9.51 -11.74
CA ARG A 81 7.44 10.35 -11.74
C ARG A 81 6.45 9.96 -10.64
N ASN A 82 6.55 8.73 -10.14
CA ASN A 82 5.70 8.28 -9.05
C ASN A 82 6.11 8.91 -7.70
N ASN A 83 7.27 9.57 -7.61
CA ASN A 83 7.76 10.18 -6.37
C ASN A 83 7.79 9.21 -5.18
N PHE A 84 8.13 7.94 -5.43
CA PHE A 84 8.27 6.96 -4.36
C PHE A 84 9.37 7.40 -3.38
N PRO A 85 9.09 7.47 -2.06
CA PRO A 85 10.04 7.94 -1.07
C PRO A 85 11.10 6.86 -0.80
N MET A 86 12.20 6.90 -1.54
CA MET A 86 13.31 5.97 -1.33
C MET A 86 13.91 6.15 0.07
N PRO A 87 14.18 5.05 0.81
CA PRO A 87 14.80 5.15 2.13
C PRO A 87 16.21 5.77 2.00
N PRO A 88 16.61 6.66 2.92
CA PRO A 88 18.00 7.11 3.04
C PRO A 88 18.98 5.93 3.21
N PRO A 89 20.26 6.10 2.85
CA PRO A 89 21.28 5.08 3.05
C PRO A 89 21.31 4.59 4.50
N GLY A 90 21.34 3.27 4.69
CA GLY A 90 21.33 2.64 6.01
C GLY A 90 19.94 2.46 6.63
N THR A 91 18.86 2.87 5.96
CA THR A 91 17.48 2.71 6.44
C THR A 91 16.63 1.85 5.53
N PHE A 92 15.48 1.37 6.02
CA PHE A 92 14.57 0.51 5.24
C PHE A 92 13.09 0.63 5.66
N TYR A 93 12.20 0.16 4.78
CA TYR A 93 10.80 -0.10 5.11
C TYR A 93 10.61 -1.57 5.48
N ILE A 94 9.74 -1.85 6.44
CA ILE A 94 9.34 -3.22 6.76
C ILE A 94 8.13 -3.59 5.90
N VAL A 95 8.20 -4.74 5.23
CA VAL A 95 7.02 -5.35 4.62
C VAL A 95 6.19 -5.98 5.74
N VAL A 96 5.02 -5.41 5.99
CA VAL A 96 4.08 -5.91 7.00
C VAL A 96 2.88 -6.52 6.31
N SER A 97 2.15 -7.41 6.97
CA SER A 97 0.88 -7.97 6.47
C SER A 97 -0.33 -7.37 7.21
N LEU A 98 -0.29 -6.08 7.55
CA LEU A 98 -1.08 -5.53 8.65
C LEU A 98 -2.48 -5.02 8.26
N VAL A 99 -3.45 -5.50 9.02
CA VAL A 99 -4.88 -5.14 9.09
C VAL A 99 -5.15 -3.62 9.23
N VAL A 100 -4.18 -2.83 9.67
CA VAL A 100 -4.33 -1.38 9.92
C VAL A 100 -4.40 -0.58 8.61
N VAL A 101 -3.63 -0.96 7.59
CA VAL A 101 -3.67 -0.32 6.26
C VAL A 101 -5.02 -0.59 5.58
N LYS A 102 -5.61 -1.78 5.79
CA LYS A 102 -6.97 -2.12 5.37
C LYS A 102 -8.02 -1.18 5.96
N LEU A 103 -7.95 -0.88 7.26
CA LEU A 103 -8.95 -0.05 7.95
C LEU A 103 -8.92 1.41 7.50
N ILE A 104 -7.72 2.00 7.34
CA ILE A 104 -7.59 3.41 6.99
C ILE A 104 -7.86 3.65 5.50
N LEU A 105 -7.41 2.75 4.59
CA LEU A 105 -7.72 2.87 3.16
C LEU A 105 -9.18 2.55 2.86
N SER A 106 -9.81 1.60 3.56
CA SER A 106 -11.26 1.37 3.44
C SER A 106 -12.07 2.59 3.91
N TYR A 107 -11.64 3.25 4.99
CA TYR A 107 -12.31 4.46 5.48
C TYR A 107 -12.11 5.66 4.55
N MET A 108 -10.91 5.87 3.99
CA MET A 108 -10.68 6.94 3.01
C MET A 108 -11.46 6.70 1.71
N TYR A 109 -11.53 5.47 1.20
CA TYR A 109 -12.32 5.15 0.01
C TYR A 109 -13.83 5.19 0.21
N PHE A 110 -14.33 5.18 1.45
CA PHE A 110 -15.75 5.39 1.75
C PHE A 110 -16.14 6.89 1.71
N ILE A 111 -15.15 7.80 1.68
CA ILE A 111 -15.35 9.27 1.77
C ILE A 111 -15.12 9.98 0.41
N ILE A 112 -14.66 9.25 -0.61
CA ILE A 112 -14.58 9.70 -2.02
C ILE A 112 -15.62 8.97 -2.87
#